data_AF-A0A3C0JL49-F1
#
_entry.id   AF-A0A3C0JL49-F1
#
_cell.length_a   1.000
_cell.length_b   1.000
_cell.length_c   1.000
_cell.angle_alpha   90.00
_cell.angle_beta   90.00
_cell.angle_gamma   90.00
#
_symmetry.space_group_name_H-M   'P 1'
#
loop_
_entity.id
_entity.type
_entity.pdbx_description
1 polymer ?
#
loop_
_entity_poly.entity_id
_entity_poly.type
_entity_poly.pdbx_seq_one_letter_code
_entity_poly.pdbx_strand_id
1 'polypeptide(L)'
;MLIVEGQRFSNTAEADHYLVRGKATYMGERHHQFSDQLNSILRTSESIRTGAAKAKLNFHEMTPEQEETVYRGLHPTNLATGRILPTRYDFSAYRTLLDLGGGSGGLAIGVTEECPHIHATVGDLPEVLAIAQRFIAETGANDRVSVMAADVLSGSINGSFDVVVMCNFIQVFLKTRHGERLRMSSRPWSQAESST
;
A
#
# COMPACT_ATOMS: atom_id res chain seq x y z
N MET A 1 12.04 -22.85 -8.49
CA MET A 1 12.06 -23.02 -9.95
C MET A 1 13.50 -22.92 -10.42
N LEU A 2 14.18 -24.06 -10.62
CA LEU A 2 15.59 -24.12 -10.97
C LEU A 2 15.76 -24.88 -12.29
N ILE A 3 16.77 -24.51 -13.07
CA ILE A 3 17.24 -25.32 -14.19
C ILE A 3 18.25 -26.31 -13.63
N VAL A 4 18.09 -27.60 -13.98
CA VAL A 4 18.97 -28.68 -13.52
C VAL A 4 19.74 -29.22 -14.71
N GLU A 5 21.06 -29.12 -14.65
CA GLU A 5 21.98 -29.62 -15.68
C GLU A 5 22.99 -30.57 -15.02
N GLY A 6 22.70 -31.87 -15.09
CA GLY A 6 23.47 -32.90 -14.38
C GLY A 6 23.42 -32.71 -12.86
N GLN A 7 24.55 -32.32 -12.26
CA GLN A 7 24.68 -32.02 -10.83
C GLN A 7 24.70 -30.52 -10.52
N ARG A 8 24.46 -29.67 -11.53
CA ARG A 8 24.42 -28.21 -11.38
C ARG A 8 22.99 -27.70 -11.37
N PHE A 9 22.77 -26.67 -10.56
CA PHE A 9 21.49 -25.96 -10.45
C PHE A 9 21.72 -24.49 -10.74
N SER A 10 20.87 -23.88 -11.56
CA SER A 10 20.88 -22.44 -11.83
C SER A 10 19.48 -21.86 -11.76
N ASN A 11 19.38 -20.55 -11.56
CA ASN A 11 18.09 -19.86 -11.57
C ASN A 11 17.46 -19.95 -12.96
N THR A 12 16.16 -20.20 -12.98
CA THR A 12 15.32 -19.86 -14.14
C THR A 12 15.27 -18.33 -14.32
N ALA A 13 14.87 -17.85 -15.50
CA ALA A 13 14.74 -16.40 -15.74
C ALA A 13 13.83 -15.70 -14.71
N GLU A 14 12.74 -16.35 -14.30
CA GLU A 14 11.82 -15.84 -13.28
C GLU A 14 12.48 -15.79 -11.89
N ALA A 15 13.17 -16.85 -11.46
CA ALA A 15 13.87 -16.88 -10.19
C ALA A 15 15.01 -15.85 -10.15
N ASP A 16 15.73 -15.68 -11.26
CA ASP A 16 16.79 -14.68 -11.38
C ASP A 16 16.23 -13.25 -11.28
N HIS A 17 15.05 -13.01 -11.85
CA HIS A 17 14.41 -11.71 -11.83
C HIS A 17 13.80 -11.35 -10.46
N TYR A 18 13.08 -12.28 -9.81
CA TYR A 18 12.30 -11.97 -8.60
C TYR A 18 12.91 -12.46 -7.28
N LEU A 19 13.84 -13.42 -7.29
CA LEU A 19 14.34 -14.08 -6.06
C LEU A 19 15.80 -13.76 -5.73
N VAL A 20 16.46 -12.89 -6.50
CA VAL A 20 17.82 -12.42 -6.21
C VAL A 20 17.78 -11.17 -5.33
N ARG A 21 18.30 -11.27 -4.11
CA ARG A 21 18.39 -10.15 -3.16
C ARG A 21 19.19 -9.00 -3.76
N GLY A 22 18.70 -7.76 -3.58
CA GLY A 22 19.35 -6.54 -4.06
C GLY A 22 18.89 -6.06 -5.43
N LYS A 23 18.13 -6.86 -6.19
CA LYS A 23 17.43 -6.36 -7.38
C LYS A 23 16.20 -5.56 -6.98
N ALA A 24 15.87 -4.51 -7.74
CA ALA A 24 14.67 -3.70 -7.54
C ALA A 24 13.36 -4.51 -7.63
N THR A 25 13.40 -5.65 -8.32
CA THR A 25 12.29 -6.59 -8.49
C THR A 25 12.26 -7.71 -7.44
N TYR A 26 13.15 -7.68 -6.44
CA TYR A 26 13.22 -8.71 -5.41
C TYR A 26 11.91 -8.81 -4.61
N MET A 27 11.32 -10.01 -4.60
CA MET A 27 10.07 -10.32 -3.90
C MET A 27 10.28 -11.24 -2.69
N GLY A 28 11.52 -11.62 -2.38
CA GLY A 28 11.79 -12.58 -1.31
C GLY A 28 11.43 -12.07 0.07
N GLU A 29 11.29 -10.76 0.30
CA GLU A 29 10.84 -10.20 1.58
C GLU A 29 9.37 -10.52 1.91
N ARG A 30 8.58 -11.00 0.94
CA ARG A 30 7.18 -11.42 1.15
C ARG A 30 7.02 -12.72 1.94
N HIS A 31 8.11 -13.46 2.22
CA HIS A 31 8.01 -14.75 2.91
C HIS A 31 7.38 -14.65 4.31
N HIS A 32 7.65 -13.57 5.05
CA HIS A 32 6.99 -13.31 6.33
C HIS A 32 5.48 -13.15 6.15
N GLN A 33 5.06 -12.30 5.20
CA GLN A 33 3.65 -12.10 4.88
C GLN A 33 2.95 -13.41 4.49
N PHE A 34 3.58 -14.25 3.65
CA PHE A 34 3.01 -15.56 3.30
C PHE A 34 2.90 -16.50 4.51
N SER A 35 3.89 -16.48 5.38
CA SER A 35 3.90 -17.32 6.59
C SER A 35 2.78 -16.91 7.55
N ASP A 36 2.58 -15.60 7.74
CA ASP A 36 1.49 -15.04 8.55
C ASP A 36 0.12 -15.35 7.93
N GLN A 37 0.01 -15.23 6.60
CA GLN A 37 -1.22 -15.55 5.89
C GLN A 37 -1.58 -17.04 6.02
N LEU A 38 -0.60 -17.94 5.86
CA LEU A 38 -0.81 -19.37 6.05
C LEU A 38 -1.23 -19.67 7.50
N ASN A 39 -0.59 -19.05 8.49
CA ASN A 39 -1.00 -19.19 9.89
C ASN A 39 -2.46 -18.76 10.08
N SER A 40 -2.84 -17.60 9.51
CA SER A 40 -4.20 -17.10 9.58
C SER A 40 -5.22 -18.04 8.92
N ILE A 41 -4.90 -18.56 7.74
CA ILE A 41 -5.73 -19.55 7.02
C ILE A 41 -5.97 -20.79 7.89
N LEU A 42 -4.92 -21.32 8.52
CA LEU A 42 -5.03 -22.51 9.38
C LEU A 42 -5.96 -22.28 10.60
N ARG A 43 -6.13 -21.02 11.03
CA ARG A 43 -7.03 -20.64 12.14
C ARG A 43 -8.43 -20.21 11.70
N THR A 44 -8.76 -20.30 10.41
CA THR A 44 -10.05 -19.87 9.86
C THR A 44 -11.22 -20.61 10.51
N SER A 45 -11.14 -21.94 10.62
CA SER A 45 -12.24 -22.74 11.16
C SER A 45 -12.52 -22.44 12.64
N GLU A 46 -11.49 -22.13 13.42
CA GLU A 46 -11.63 -21.68 14.81
C GLU A 46 -12.27 -20.29 14.86
N SER A 47 -11.80 -19.37 14.01
CA SER A 47 -12.31 -18.00 13.93
C SER A 47 -13.80 -17.95 13.59
N ILE A 48 -14.25 -18.78 12.64
CA ILE A 48 -15.66 -18.91 12.26
C ILE A 48 -16.46 -19.49 13.42
N ARG A 49 -15.98 -20.58 14.04
CA ARG A 49 -16.69 -21.26 15.14
C ARG A 49 -16.90 -20.36 16.35
N THR A 50 -15.92 -19.52 16.69
CA THR A 50 -15.99 -18.65 17.87
C THR A 50 -16.53 -17.25 17.57
N GLY A 51 -16.69 -16.88 16.29
CA GLY A 51 -17.05 -15.53 15.89
C GLY A 51 -15.98 -14.47 16.23
N ALA A 52 -14.73 -14.88 16.45
CA ALA A 52 -13.65 -14.01 16.90
C ALA A 52 -12.38 -14.30 16.08
N ALA A 53 -11.75 -13.25 15.53
CA ALA A 53 -10.55 -13.41 14.72
C ALA A 53 -9.40 -13.97 15.56
N LYS A 54 -8.90 -15.15 15.17
CA LYS A 54 -7.85 -15.87 15.90
C LYS A 54 -6.43 -15.51 15.45
N ALA A 55 -6.29 -14.97 14.24
CA ALA A 55 -5.03 -14.42 13.72
C ALA A 55 -5.29 -12.99 13.24
N LYS A 56 -5.72 -12.13 14.17
CA LYS A 56 -6.02 -10.72 13.87
C LYS A 56 -4.71 -9.95 13.74
N LEU A 57 -4.56 -9.23 12.63
CA LEU A 57 -3.51 -8.22 12.50
C LEU A 57 -3.94 -6.99 13.31
N ASN A 58 -3.21 -6.65 14.36
CA ASN A 58 -3.51 -5.51 15.23
C ASN A 58 -2.34 -4.54 15.27
N PHE A 59 -2.40 -3.50 14.43
CA PHE A 59 -1.35 -2.50 14.31
C PHE A 59 -1.08 -1.75 15.63
N HIS A 60 -2.10 -1.57 16.49
CA HIS A 60 -1.94 -0.89 17.79
C HIS A 60 -1.09 -1.66 18.81
N GLU A 61 -0.92 -2.96 18.63
CA GLU A 61 -0.17 -3.82 19.55
C GLU A 61 1.23 -4.17 19.01
N MET A 62 1.57 -3.70 17.81
CA MET A 62 2.85 -3.98 17.17
C MET A 62 3.96 -3.09 17.71
N THR A 63 5.17 -3.63 17.79
CA THR A 63 6.38 -2.81 17.90
C THR A 63 6.69 -2.16 16.55
N PRO A 64 7.44 -1.04 16.52
CA PRO A 64 7.86 -0.41 15.26
C PRO A 64 8.56 -1.37 14.29
N GLU A 65 9.34 -2.33 14.80
CA GLU A 65 10.05 -3.31 13.97
C GLU A 65 9.09 -4.33 13.33
N GLN A 66 8.04 -4.74 14.06
CA GLN A 66 7.01 -5.63 13.53
C GLN A 66 6.18 -4.91 12.46
N GLU A 67 5.81 -3.66 12.73
CA GLU A 67 5.08 -2.82 11.80
C GLU A 67 5.88 -2.57 10.51
N GLU A 68 7.18 -2.26 10.63
CA GLU A 68 8.07 -2.14 9.48
C GLU A 68 8.15 -3.45 8.68
N THR A 69 8.24 -4.60 9.35
CA THR A 69 8.26 -5.92 8.70
C THR A 69 6.99 -6.16 7.89
N VAL A 70 5.83 -5.82 8.45
CA VAL A 70 4.54 -5.92 7.75
C VAL A 70 4.54 -5.01 6.51
N TYR A 71 4.89 -3.74 6.66
CA TYR A 71 4.90 -2.80 5.54
C TYR A 71 5.92 -3.16 4.46
N ARG A 72 7.08 -3.71 4.83
CA ARG A 72 8.08 -4.23 3.89
C ARG A 72 7.55 -5.43 3.08
N GLY A 73 6.78 -6.31 3.72
CA GLY A 73 6.08 -7.41 3.05
C GLY A 73 5.01 -6.92 2.07
N LEU A 74 4.23 -5.91 2.46
CA LEU A 74 3.14 -5.34 1.65
C LEU A 74 3.63 -4.45 0.51
N HIS A 75 4.77 -3.77 0.69
CA HIS A 75 5.28 -2.73 -0.22
C HIS A 75 5.34 -3.17 -1.69
N PRO A 76 5.92 -4.34 -2.06
CA PRO A 76 6.01 -4.74 -3.47
C PRO A 76 4.64 -4.93 -4.14
N THR A 77 3.61 -5.34 -3.40
CA THR A 77 2.25 -5.51 -3.93
C THR A 77 1.58 -4.15 -4.13
N ASN A 78 1.73 -3.23 -3.16
CA ASN A 78 1.21 -1.88 -3.29
C ASN A 78 1.92 -1.10 -4.41
N LEU A 79 3.23 -1.28 -4.57
CA LEU A 79 4.02 -0.72 -5.68
C LEU A 79 3.52 -1.20 -7.04
N ALA A 80 3.33 -2.51 -7.20
CA ALA A 80 2.76 -3.07 -8.42
C ALA A 80 1.34 -2.54 -8.69
N THR A 81 0.54 -2.36 -7.64
CA THR A 81 -0.81 -1.77 -7.76
C THR A 81 -0.74 -0.32 -8.25
N GLY A 82 0.18 0.48 -7.71
CA GLY A 82 0.43 1.84 -8.15
C GLY A 82 0.81 1.93 -9.63
N ARG A 83 1.67 1.04 -10.11
CA ARG A 83 2.06 0.97 -11.54
C ARG A 83 0.91 0.55 -12.46
N ILE A 84 0.03 -0.32 -11.99
CA ILE A 84 -1.12 -0.78 -12.79
C ILE A 84 -2.21 0.31 -12.88
N LEU A 85 -2.35 1.15 -11.86
CA LEU A 85 -3.49 2.07 -11.76
C LEU A 85 -3.60 3.04 -12.97
N PRO A 86 -2.52 3.69 -13.45
CA PRO A 86 -2.56 4.54 -14.66
C PRO A 86 -2.85 3.80 -15.97
N THR A 87 -2.67 2.48 -16.01
CA THR A 87 -3.05 1.68 -17.20
C THR A 87 -4.57 1.48 -17.30
N ARG A 88 -5.31 1.73 -16.21
CA ARG A 88 -6.76 1.50 -16.12
C ARG A 88 -7.57 2.79 -16.06
N TYR A 89 -6.96 3.87 -15.62
CA TYR A 89 -7.60 5.17 -15.48
C TYR A 89 -6.70 6.26 -16.05
N ASP A 90 -7.30 7.26 -16.68
CA ASP A 90 -6.54 8.39 -17.22
C ASP A 90 -6.17 9.39 -16.11
N PHE A 91 -4.87 9.58 -15.91
CA PHE A 91 -4.30 10.55 -14.96
C PHE A 91 -3.79 11.84 -15.62
N SER A 92 -3.97 12.00 -16.93
CA SER A 92 -3.40 13.12 -17.70
C SER A 92 -3.87 14.50 -17.21
N ALA A 93 -5.12 14.58 -16.74
CA ALA A 93 -5.74 15.81 -16.25
C ALA A 93 -5.40 16.16 -14.79
N TYR A 94 -4.84 15.21 -14.02
CA TYR A 94 -4.59 15.38 -12.59
C TYR A 94 -3.12 15.74 -12.32
N ARG A 95 -2.86 16.36 -11.17
CA ARG A 95 -1.51 16.77 -10.74
C ARG A 95 -1.18 16.33 -9.31
N THR A 96 -2.19 16.16 -8.46
CA THR A 96 -2.01 15.82 -7.05
C THR A 96 -2.78 14.56 -6.67
N LEU A 97 -2.11 13.63 -5.98
CA LEU A 97 -2.70 12.38 -5.51
C LEU A 97 -2.47 12.21 -4.00
N LEU A 98 -3.51 11.85 -3.26
CA LEU A 98 -3.42 11.40 -1.88
C LEU A 98 -3.55 9.87 -1.82
N ASP A 99 -2.53 9.20 -1.32
CA ASP A 99 -2.56 7.78 -0.94
C ASP A 99 -2.94 7.70 0.55
N LEU A 100 -4.23 7.53 0.82
CA LEU A 100 -4.82 7.62 2.15
C LEU A 100 -4.78 6.24 2.84
N GLY A 101 -4.09 6.18 3.97
CA GLY A 101 -3.65 4.94 4.60
C GLY A 101 -2.55 4.24 3.82
N GLY A 102 -1.66 5.01 3.20
CA GLY A 102 -0.69 4.50 2.24
C GLY A 102 0.43 3.65 2.83
N GLY A 103 0.58 3.58 4.16
CA GLY A 103 1.58 2.74 4.82
C GLY A 103 3.00 3.08 4.37
N SER A 104 3.69 2.13 3.71
CA SER A 104 5.03 2.37 3.13
C SER A 104 5.06 3.33 1.95
N GLY A 105 3.91 3.80 1.45
CA GLY A 105 3.83 4.67 0.27
C GLY A 105 4.05 3.95 -1.06
N GLY A 106 4.02 2.61 -1.09
CA GLY A 106 4.28 1.83 -2.30
C GLY A 106 3.36 2.22 -3.46
N LEU A 107 2.07 2.47 -3.21
CA LEU A 107 1.15 2.90 -4.26
C LEU A 107 1.52 4.29 -4.81
N ALA A 108 1.74 5.27 -3.92
CA ALA A 108 2.18 6.61 -4.31
C ALA A 108 3.47 6.58 -5.16
N ILE A 109 4.47 5.78 -4.75
CA ILE A 109 5.71 5.60 -5.50
C ILE A 109 5.42 5.01 -6.87
N GLY A 110 4.64 3.93 -6.96
CA GLY A 110 4.33 3.27 -8.22
C GLY A 110 3.56 4.16 -9.19
N VAL A 111 2.60 4.95 -8.71
CA VAL A 111 1.87 5.90 -9.57
C VAL A 111 2.81 6.98 -10.11
N THR A 112 3.68 7.54 -9.27
CA THR A 112 4.58 8.62 -9.70
C THR A 112 5.71 8.15 -10.61
N GLU A 113 6.02 6.84 -10.64
CA GLU A 113 6.94 6.25 -11.63
C GLU A 113 6.31 6.23 -13.03
N GLU A 114 5.03 5.85 -13.14
CA GLU A 114 4.31 5.76 -14.42
C GLU A 114 3.76 7.11 -14.89
N CYS A 115 3.45 8.01 -13.95
CA CYS A 115 2.95 9.35 -14.20
C CYS A 115 3.86 10.42 -13.57
N PRO A 116 4.99 10.79 -14.22
CA PRO A 116 5.95 11.74 -13.66
C PRO A 116 5.41 13.14 -13.38
N HIS A 117 4.26 13.51 -13.97
CA HIS A 117 3.58 14.79 -13.73
C HIS A 117 2.74 14.81 -12.45
N ILE A 118 2.51 13.66 -11.82
CA ILE A 118 1.79 13.55 -10.55
C ILE A 118 2.76 13.76 -9.38
N HIS A 119 2.36 14.61 -8.44
CA HIS A 119 2.96 14.70 -7.11
C HIS A 119 2.03 14.00 -6.12
N ALA A 120 2.55 13.02 -5.41
CA ALA A 120 1.78 12.22 -4.47
C ALA A 120 2.08 12.61 -3.02
N THR A 121 1.10 12.41 -2.15
CA THR A 121 1.22 12.54 -0.71
C THR A 121 0.73 11.25 -0.07
N VAL A 122 1.55 10.63 0.77
CA VAL A 122 1.12 9.53 1.65
C VAL A 122 0.49 10.15 2.88
N GLY A 123 -0.81 9.91 3.06
CA GLY A 123 -1.59 10.35 4.21
C GLY A 123 -1.80 9.20 5.18
N ASP A 124 -1.20 9.24 6.37
CA ASP A 124 -1.34 8.18 7.37
C ASP A 124 -1.17 8.73 8.80
N LEU A 125 -1.34 7.87 9.81
CA LEU A 125 -1.11 8.23 11.21
C LEU A 125 0.36 8.62 11.46
N PRO A 126 0.65 9.56 12.38
CA PRO A 126 2.01 10.05 12.63
C PRO A 126 3.05 8.96 12.85
N GLU A 127 2.69 7.88 13.56
CA GLU A 127 3.55 6.73 13.83
C GLU A 127 3.96 5.97 12.55
N VAL A 128 3.09 5.92 11.53
CA VAL A 128 3.34 5.24 10.26
C VAL A 128 4.22 6.08 9.33
N LEU A 129 4.15 7.41 9.42
CA LEU A 129 4.84 8.31 8.49
C LEU A 129 6.36 8.17 8.52
N ALA A 130 6.95 7.81 9.67
CA ALA A 130 8.39 7.55 9.77
C ALA A 130 8.82 6.38 8.89
N ILE A 131 7.97 5.34 8.79
CA ILE A 131 8.19 4.20 7.91
C ILE A 131 8.04 4.65 6.45
N ALA A 132 6.96 5.36 6.12
CA ALA A 132 6.73 5.89 4.77
C ALA A 132 7.92 6.71 4.25
N GLN A 133 8.43 7.65 5.05
CA GLN A 133 9.57 8.50 4.72
C GLN A 133 10.83 7.69 4.39
N ARG A 134 11.10 6.62 5.15
CA ARG A 134 12.26 5.74 4.87
C ARG A 134 12.13 5.03 3.53
N PHE A 135 10.97 4.47 3.21
CA PHE A 135 10.74 3.81 1.92
C PHE A 135 10.81 4.80 0.75
N ILE A 136 10.26 6.01 0.90
CA ILE A 136 10.38 7.08 -0.10
C ILE A 136 11.86 7.45 -0.32
N ALA A 137 12.64 7.55 0.75
CA ALA A 137 14.07 7.84 0.66
C ALA A 137 14.87 6.70 0.01
N GLU A 138 14.63 5.44 0.42
CA GLU A 138 15.26 4.24 -0.12
C GLU A 138 15.00 4.07 -1.63
N THR A 139 13.85 4.52 -2.12
CA THR A 139 13.46 4.46 -3.54
C THR A 139 13.84 5.71 -4.34
N GLY A 140 14.39 6.75 -3.69
CA GLY A 140 14.73 8.02 -4.35
C GLY A 140 13.52 8.82 -4.83
N ALA A 141 12.34 8.61 -4.23
CA ALA A 141 11.09 9.23 -4.65
C ALA A 141 10.79 10.58 -3.98
N ASN A 142 11.71 11.12 -3.18
CA ASN A 142 11.51 12.33 -2.35
C ASN A 142 11.03 13.56 -3.15
N ASP A 143 11.42 13.70 -4.41
CA ASP A 143 11.04 14.84 -5.24
C ASP A 143 9.58 14.78 -5.73
N ARG A 144 8.95 13.60 -5.66
CA ARG A 144 7.61 13.32 -6.21
C ARG A 144 6.61 12.86 -5.16
N VAL A 145 7.10 12.33 -4.04
CA VAL A 145 6.27 11.76 -2.97
C VAL A 145 6.60 12.43 -1.65
N SER A 146 5.57 13.03 -1.05
CA SER A 146 5.60 13.67 0.26
C SER A 146 4.79 12.86 1.27
N VAL A 147 4.88 13.21 2.55
CA VAL A 147 4.05 12.61 3.61
C VAL A 147 3.24 13.66 4.35
N MET A 148 2.08 13.28 4.87
CA MET A 148 1.20 14.15 5.64
C MET A 148 0.48 13.34 6.71
N ALA A 149 0.40 13.89 7.93
CA ALA A 149 -0.43 13.31 8.98
C ALA A 149 -1.90 13.38 8.57
N ALA A 150 -2.56 12.23 8.61
CA ALA A 150 -3.97 12.10 8.29
C ALA A 150 -4.65 11.13 9.26
N ASP A 151 -5.72 11.58 9.91
CA ASP A 151 -6.63 10.69 10.64
C ASP A 151 -8.05 10.87 10.10
N VAL A 152 -8.50 9.82 9.41
CA VAL A 152 -9.78 9.77 8.70
C VAL A 152 -10.96 9.70 9.67
N LEU A 153 -10.75 9.17 10.88
CA LEU A 153 -11.82 9.06 11.90
C LEU A 153 -12.07 10.41 12.56
N SER A 154 -11.02 11.17 12.85
CA SER A 154 -11.16 12.56 13.31
C SER A 154 -11.50 13.54 12.18
N GLY A 155 -11.36 13.13 10.92
CA GLY A 155 -11.56 13.99 9.75
C GLY A 155 -10.41 14.96 9.52
N SER A 156 -9.24 14.72 10.13
CA SER A 156 -8.05 15.54 9.97
C SER A 156 -7.30 15.16 8.70
N ILE A 157 -7.72 15.73 7.58
CA ILE A 157 -7.02 15.63 6.29
C ILE A 157 -6.78 17.05 5.80
N ASN A 158 -5.51 17.44 5.65
CA ASN A 158 -5.14 18.79 5.23
C ASN A 158 -4.91 18.84 3.72
N GLY A 159 -5.24 19.98 3.11
CA GLY A 159 -4.97 20.22 1.69
C GLY A 159 -6.10 19.81 0.74
N SER A 160 -5.79 19.86 -0.55
CA SER A 160 -6.70 19.53 -1.65
C SER A 160 -5.95 18.67 -2.63
N PHE A 161 -6.60 17.59 -3.09
CA PHE A 161 -6.02 16.62 -4.00
C PHE A 161 -6.98 16.37 -5.14
N ASP A 162 -6.44 16.19 -6.35
CA ASP A 162 -7.24 15.87 -7.53
C ASP A 162 -7.77 14.43 -7.45
N VAL A 163 -6.97 13.53 -6.88
CA VAL A 163 -7.29 12.11 -6.70
C VAL A 163 -6.99 11.69 -5.27
N VAL A 164 -7.90 10.90 -4.67
CA VAL A 164 -7.63 10.18 -3.42
C VAL A 164 -7.77 8.69 -3.69
N VAL A 165 -6.75 7.92 -3.32
CA VAL A 165 -6.75 6.46 -3.40
C VAL A 165 -6.68 5.88 -2.00
N MET A 166 -7.52 4.90 -1.73
CA MET A 166 -7.53 4.13 -0.48
C MET A 166 -7.24 2.66 -0.82
N CYS A 167 -5.96 2.28 -0.82
CA CYS A 167 -5.55 0.92 -1.15
C CYS A 167 -5.31 0.11 0.11
N ASN A 168 -5.97 -1.04 0.24
CA ASN A 168 -5.89 -1.89 1.43
C ASN A 168 -6.18 -1.12 2.73
N PHE A 169 -7.16 -0.21 2.69
CA PHE A 169 -7.51 0.64 3.82
C PHE A 169 -8.84 0.24 4.49
N ILE A 170 -9.92 0.11 3.72
CA ILE A 170 -11.28 -0.04 4.26
C ILE A 170 -11.43 -1.25 5.20
N GLN A 171 -10.71 -2.33 4.94
CA GLN A 171 -10.79 -3.56 5.74
C GLN A 171 -10.26 -3.41 7.18
N VAL A 172 -9.44 -2.39 7.46
CA VAL A 172 -9.01 -2.10 8.85
C VAL A 172 -10.08 -1.37 9.66
N PHE A 173 -11.14 -0.86 9.02
CA PHE A 173 -12.23 -0.10 9.66
C PHE A 173 -13.44 -0.95 10.10
N LEU A 174 -13.34 -2.28 10.10
CA LEU A 174 -14.48 -3.13 10.46
C LEU A 174 -14.71 -3.22 11.99
N LYS A 175 -15.50 -2.26 12.47
CA LYS A 175 -16.42 -2.21 13.63
C LYS A 175 -16.11 -3.04 14.89
N THR A 176 -15.81 -2.31 15.98
CA THR A 176 -16.44 -2.54 17.31
C THR A 176 -17.17 -1.32 17.87
N ARG A 177 -17.21 -0.17 17.19
CA ARG A 177 -17.98 1.01 17.65
C ARG A 177 -19.04 1.41 16.63
N HIS A 178 -20.29 1.25 17.03
CA HIS A 178 -21.45 1.76 16.31
C HIS A 178 -21.41 3.30 16.30
N GLY A 179 -21.22 3.93 15.13
CA GLY A 179 -21.62 5.34 14.94
C GLY A 179 -20.70 6.22 14.10
N GLU A 180 -19.43 5.87 13.91
CA GLU A 180 -18.49 6.74 13.20
C GLU A 180 -18.64 6.59 11.68
N ARG A 181 -19.02 7.69 11.01
CA ARG A 181 -19.09 7.80 9.55
C ARG A 181 -17.76 8.34 9.06
N LEU A 182 -17.13 7.69 8.08
CA LEU A 182 -16.08 8.31 7.26
C LEU A 182 -16.64 9.62 6.69
N ARG A 183 -16.00 10.74 7.02
CA ARG A 183 -16.35 12.07 6.49
C ARG A 183 -15.24 12.54 5.57
N MET A 184 -15.46 12.40 4.27
CA MET A 184 -14.70 13.10 3.24
C MET A 184 -15.67 13.97 2.46
N SER A 185 -15.35 15.26 2.33
CA SER A 185 -16.11 16.17 1.47
C SER A 185 -15.43 16.21 0.10
N SER A 186 -16.12 15.73 -0.93
CA SER A 186 -15.76 16.00 -2.32
C SER A 186 -16.46 17.27 -2.80
N ARG A 187 -15.81 18.03 -3.69
CA ARG A 187 -16.56 18.97 -4.53
C ARG A 187 -17.40 18.16 -5.52
N PRO A 188 -18.65 18.57 -5.81
CA PRO A 188 -19.46 17.89 -6.82
C PRO A 188 -18.75 17.92 -8.18
N TRP A 189 -18.77 16.78 -8.87
CA TRP A 189 -18.33 16.65 -10.26
C TRP A 189 -19.26 17.52 -11.13
N SER A 190 -18.80 18.68 -11.60
CA SER A 190 -19.53 19.42 -12.62
C SER A 190 -19.37 18.70 -13.94
N GLN A 191 -20.45 18.12 -14.47
CA GLN A 191 -20.48 17.69 -15.87
C GLN A 191 -20.17 18.90 -16.74
N ALA A 192 -19.09 18.83 -17.52
CA ALA A 192 -18.85 19.77 -18.59
C ALA A 192 -19.95 19.55 -19.64
N GLU A 193 -21.04 20.31 -19.54
CA GLU A 193 -21.94 20.50 -20.66
C GLU A 193 -21.14 21.17 -21.79
N SER A 194 -20.95 20.40 -22.85
CA SER A 194 -20.47 20.89 -24.13
C SER A 194 -21.59 21.75 -24.72
N SER A 195 -21.45 23.07 -24.64
CA SER A 195 -22.24 23.99 -25.45
C SER A 195 -21.43 24.33 -26.69
N THR A 196 -21.88 23.79 -27.83
CA THR A 196 -21.60 24.35 -29.16
C THR A 196 -22.59 25.48 -29.42
#